data_AF-A0AA50DXX8-F1
#
_entry.id   AF-A0AA50DXX8-F1
#
_cell.length_a   1.000
_cell.length_b   1.000
_cell.length_c   1.000
_cell.angle_alpha   90.00
_cell.angle_beta   90.00
_cell.angle_gamma   90.00
#
_symmetry.space_group_name_H-M   'P 1'
#
loop_
_entity.id
_entity.type
_entity.pdbx_description
1 polymer ?
#
loop_
_entity_poly.entity_id
_entity_poly.type
_entity_poly.pdbx_seq_one_letter_code
_entity_poly.pdbx_strand_id
1 'polypeptide(L)'
;MSSYSLSVGNSPKAQLAPYATAEKYGFIWVFPEKIAPNDLPEFDELQGKKLVTQADKAFERKCHHHICMMNGIDAQHLKTVHHLDIKMDLSLRQNESGTQIDFTMKGNVPNTTLRESFIHYFWGETYEYSMRYDNGCIGLLTIMKNVRFFLLYT
;
A
#
# COMPACT_ATOMS: atom_id res chain seq x y z
N MET A 1 -40.08 -61.31 11.54
CA MET A 1 -39.92 -59.92 11.99
C MET A 1 -38.52 -59.47 11.62
N SER A 2 -38.38 -58.64 10.58
CA SER A 2 -37.09 -58.07 10.21
C SER A 2 -37.00 -56.67 10.83
N SER A 3 -36.09 -56.49 11.78
CA SER A 3 -35.82 -55.20 12.41
C SER A 3 -34.95 -54.36 11.48
N TYR A 4 -35.52 -53.29 10.92
CA TYR A 4 -34.75 -52.27 10.23
C TYR A 4 -34.13 -51.33 11.28
N SER A 5 -32.82 -51.40 11.46
CA SER A 5 -32.04 -50.39 12.16
C SER A 5 -31.83 -49.20 11.23
N LEU A 6 -32.50 -48.09 11.49
CA LEU A 6 -32.20 -46.81 10.84
C LEU A 6 -30.79 -46.39 11.28
N SER A 7 -29.84 -46.40 10.35
CA SER A 7 -28.58 -45.71 10.53
C SER A 7 -28.88 -44.21 10.63
N VAL A 8 -28.67 -43.64 11.81
CA VAL A 8 -28.70 -42.18 12.00
C VAL A 8 -27.50 -41.62 11.26
N GLY A 9 -27.68 -41.34 9.97
CA GLY A 9 -26.70 -40.61 9.18
C GLY A 9 -26.46 -39.26 9.84
N ASN A 10 -25.20 -38.98 10.20
CA ASN A 10 -24.77 -37.69 10.72
C ASN A 10 -25.29 -36.58 9.79
N SER A 11 -26.27 -35.81 10.25
CA SER A 11 -26.67 -34.59 9.53
C SER A 11 -25.48 -33.64 9.53
N PRO A 12 -25.13 -33.01 8.40
CA PRO A 12 -24.04 -32.04 8.38
C PRO A 12 -24.38 -30.93 9.37
N LYS A 13 -23.47 -30.71 10.34
CA LYS A 13 -23.60 -29.62 11.31
C LYS A 13 -23.72 -28.30 10.54
N ALA A 14 -24.64 -27.43 10.95
CA ALA A 14 -24.77 -26.10 10.35
C ALA A 14 -23.42 -25.35 10.44
N GLN A 15 -22.88 -24.94 9.30
CA GLN A 15 -21.61 -24.20 9.19
C GLN A 15 -21.73 -23.14 8.09
N LEU A 16 -21.02 -22.02 8.28
CA LEU A 16 -20.85 -20.96 7.28
C LEU A 16 -19.56 -21.18 6.49
N ALA A 17 -19.49 -20.59 5.29
CA ALA A 17 -18.26 -20.58 4.51
C ALA A 17 -17.18 -19.73 5.20
N PRO A 18 -15.98 -20.27 5.47
CA PRO A 18 -14.89 -19.49 6.05
C PRO A 18 -14.16 -18.67 4.97
N TYR A 19 -13.62 -17.53 5.39
CA TYR A 19 -12.69 -16.70 4.62
C TYR A 19 -11.27 -16.87 5.16
N ALA A 20 -10.27 -16.82 4.29
CA ALA A 20 -8.89 -16.70 4.74
C ALA A 20 -8.68 -15.33 5.39
N THR A 21 -7.90 -15.31 6.46
CA THR A 21 -7.55 -14.09 7.20
C THR A 21 -6.08 -14.10 7.57
N ALA A 22 -5.50 -12.92 7.70
CA ALA A 22 -4.13 -12.72 8.16
C ALA A 22 -4.04 -11.40 8.94
N GLU A 23 -3.08 -11.31 9.87
CA GLU A 23 -2.77 -10.07 10.58
C GLU A 23 -1.44 -9.51 10.08
N LYS A 24 -1.43 -8.22 9.74
CA LYS A 24 -0.20 -7.46 9.48
C LYS A 24 -0.44 -5.98 9.65
N TYR A 25 0.57 -5.29 10.19
CA TYR A 25 0.57 -3.84 10.45
C TYR A 25 -0.48 -3.37 11.47
N GLY A 26 -1.03 -4.27 12.30
CA GLY A 26 -2.12 -3.97 13.22
C GLY A 26 -3.50 -4.01 12.55
N PHE A 27 -3.61 -4.56 11.34
CA PHE A 27 -4.87 -4.76 10.62
C PHE A 27 -5.16 -6.25 10.45
N ILE A 28 -6.45 -6.61 10.50
CA ILE A 28 -6.93 -7.91 10.07
C ILE A 28 -7.32 -7.79 8.59
N TRP A 29 -6.63 -8.57 7.78
CA TRP A 29 -6.88 -8.70 6.34
C TRP A 29 -7.80 -9.88 6.10
N VAL A 30 -8.78 -9.70 5.21
CA VAL A 30 -9.76 -10.72 4.85
C VAL A 30 -9.69 -10.93 3.35
N PHE A 31 -9.45 -12.17 2.95
CA PHE A 31 -9.46 -12.57 1.55
C PHE A 31 -10.82 -13.16 1.19
N PRO A 32 -11.35 -12.90 -0.02
CA PRO A 32 -12.63 -13.48 -0.44
C PRO A 32 -12.57 -15.00 -0.61
N GLU A 33 -11.39 -15.58 -0.78
CA GLU A 33 -11.15 -17.01 -0.88
C GLU A 33 -10.99 -17.68 0.49
N LYS A 34 -11.24 -19.00 0.54
CA LYS A 34 -10.99 -19.83 1.73
C LYS A 34 -9.50 -19.99 2.05
N ILE A 35 -8.64 -19.87 1.04
CA ILE A 35 -7.18 -19.96 1.14
C ILE A 35 -6.66 -18.69 0.47
N ALA A 36 -5.80 -17.93 1.17
CA ALA A 36 -5.23 -16.71 0.61
C ALA A 36 -4.44 -17.04 -0.67
N PRO A 37 -4.75 -16.40 -1.81
CA PRO A 37 -4.09 -16.71 -3.08
C PRO A 37 -2.63 -16.23 -3.12
N ASN A 38 -2.31 -15.18 -2.34
CA ASN A 38 -0.99 -14.58 -2.23
C ASN A 38 -0.76 -14.09 -0.80
N ASP A 39 0.50 -13.85 -0.45
CA ASP A 39 0.87 -13.19 0.80
C ASP A 39 0.40 -11.72 0.83
N LEU A 40 0.31 -11.16 2.04
CA LEU A 40 -0.05 -9.75 2.21
C LEU A 40 1.01 -8.82 1.62
N PRO A 41 0.61 -7.69 1.00
CA PRO A 41 1.55 -6.77 0.39
C PRO A 41 2.54 -6.22 1.42
N GLU A 42 3.80 -6.13 0.99
CA GLU A 42 4.92 -5.67 1.80
C GLU A 42 5.60 -4.48 1.15
N PHE A 43 6.11 -3.57 1.97
CA PHE A 43 7.05 -2.54 1.53
C PHE A 43 8.42 -3.18 1.40
N ASP A 44 9.05 -3.08 0.22
CA ASP A 44 10.36 -3.68 -0.04
C ASP A 44 11.40 -3.19 1.00
N GLU A 45 11.31 -1.93 1.43
CA GLU A 45 12.21 -1.34 2.42
C GLU A 45 11.99 -1.84 3.86
N LEU A 46 10.86 -2.49 4.14
CA LEU A 46 10.46 -2.94 5.48
C LEU A 46 10.63 -4.46 5.69
N GLN A 47 10.99 -5.21 4.64
CA GLN A 47 11.16 -6.66 4.71
C GLN A 47 12.16 -7.05 5.81
N GLY A 48 11.72 -7.95 6.69
CA GLY A 48 12.53 -8.47 7.80
C GLY A 48 12.81 -7.48 8.94
N LYS A 49 12.23 -6.27 8.90
CA LYS A 49 12.43 -5.25 9.95
C LYS A 49 11.36 -5.35 11.02
N LYS A 50 11.72 -4.98 12.26
CA LYS A 50 10.73 -4.74 13.32
C LYS A 50 10.02 -3.42 13.03
N LEU A 51 8.69 -3.43 13.05
CA LEU A 51 7.88 -2.28 12.68
C LEU A 51 7.18 -1.69 13.90
N VAL A 52 7.13 -0.36 13.95
CA VAL A 52 6.17 0.38 14.77
C VAL A 52 5.09 0.87 13.81
N THR A 53 3.84 0.51 14.06
CA THR A 53 2.72 0.92 13.24
C THR A 53 1.72 1.74 14.03
N GLN A 54 1.13 2.72 13.37
CA GLN A 54 0.04 3.52 13.91
C GLN A 54 -1.00 3.69 12.82
N ALA A 55 -2.23 3.26 13.10
CA ALA A 55 -3.36 3.51 12.23
C ALA A 55 -3.86 4.93 12.44
N ASP A 56 -4.16 5.63 11.34
CA ASP A 56 -4.93 6.88 11.38
C ASP A 56 -6.43 6.57 11.39
N LYS A 57 -7.26 7.60 11.57
CA LYS A 57 -8.71 7.50 11.51
C LYS A 57 -9.16 7.04 10.13
N ALA A 58 -10.06 6.06 10.10
CA ALA A 58 -10.70 5.61 8.87
C ALA A 58 -11.33 6.79 8.12
N PHE A 59 -11.05 6.86 6.82
CA PHE A 59 -11.43 7.98 5.97
C PHE A 59 -12.25 7.48 4.78
N GLU A 60 -13.52 7.83 4.78
CA GLU A 60 -14.45 7.42 3.74
C GLU A 60 -14.73 8.58 2.76
N ARG A 61 -14.87 8.21 1.49
CA ARG A 61 -15.23 9.10 0.39
C ARG A 61 -16.28 8.43 -0.48
N LYS A 62 -17.27 9.21 -0.94
CA LYS A 62 -18.33 8.75 -1.83
C LYS A 62 -17.84 8.68 -3.28
N CYS A 63 -16.79 7.90 -3.52
CA CYS A 63 -16.21 7.70 -4.84
C CYS A 63 -15.66 6.27 -4.98
N HIS A 64 -15.35 5.87 -6.21
CA HIS A 64 -14.68 4.60 -6.45
C HIS A 64 -13.27 4.65 -5.87
N HIS A 65 -12.80 3.58 -5.22
CA HIS A 65 -11.49 3.54 -4.53
C HIS A 65 -10.31 3.88 -5.45
N HIS A 66 -10.39 3.54 -6.75
CA HIS A 66 -9.38 3.93 -7.73
C HIS A 66 -9.18 5.45 -7.86
N ILE A 67 -10.22 6.25 -7.60
CA ILE A 67 -10.09 7.73 -7.60
C ILE A 67 -9.14 8.18 -6.48
N CYS A 68 -9.22 7.56 -5.30
CA CYS A 68 -8.30 7.85 -4.20
C CYS A 68 -6.89 7.34 -4.49
N MET A 69 -6.77 6.19 -5.16
CA MET A 69 -5.47 5.58 -5.48
C MET A 69 -4.71 6.40 -6.52
N MET A 70 -5.36 6.84 -7.61
CA MET A 70 -4.72 7.57 -8.73
C MET A 70 -3.90 8.80 -8.30
N ASN A 71 -4.32 9.49 -7.24
CA ASN A 71 -3.60 10.66 -6.71
C ASN A 71 -2.13 10.35 -6.35
N GLY A 72 -1.84 9.11 -5.96
CA GLY A 72 -0.49 8.67 -5.62
C GLY A 72 0.47 8.62 -6.81
N ILE A 73 -0.03 8.60 -8.05
CA ILE A 73 0.80 8.57 -9.28
C ILE A 73 0.59 9.81 -10.16
N ASP A 74 -0.26 10.74 -9.75
CA ASP A 74 -0.48 12.00 -10.45
C ASP A 74 0.63 13.01 -10.07
N ALA A 75 1.59 13.22 -10.97
CA ALA A 75 2.64 14.21 -10.77
C ALA A 75 2.10 15.65 -10.69
N GLN A 76 1.00 15.96 -11.38
CA GLN A 76 0.46 17.32 -11.43
C GLN A 76 -0.19 17.72 -10.10
N HIS A 77 -0.70 16.75 -9.34
CA HIS A 77 -1.19 16.94 -7.96
C HIS A 77 -0.15 17.57 -7.03
N LEU A 78 1.14 17.29 -7.22
CA LEU A 78 2.21 17.92 -6.43
C LEU A 78 2.23 19.45 -6.62
N LYS A 79 2.04 19.91 -7.85
CA LYS A 79 2.01 21.34 -8.16
C LYS A 79 0.74 22.00 -7.64
N THR A 80 -0.41 21.40 -7.89
CA THR A 80 -1.72 22.02 -7.64
C THR A 80 -2.15 21.97 -6.17
N VAL A 81 -1.80 20.90 -5.44
CA VAL A 81 -2.23 20.70 -4.04
C VAL A 81 -1.09 20.93 -3.05
N HIS A 82 0.13 20.50 -3.37
CA HIS A 82 1.28 20.65 -2.46
C HIS A 82 2.16 21.87 -2.75
N HIS A 83 1.87 22.61 -3.83
CA HIS A 83 2.66 23.75 -4.30
C HIS A 83 4.15 23.41 -4.50
N LEU A 84 4.40 22.20 -5.01
CA LEU A 84 5.73 21.69 -5.38
C LEU A 84 5.78 21.55 -6.90
N ASP A 85 6.40 22.52 -7.57
CA ASP A 85 6.57 22.51 -9.04
C ASP A 85 7.80 21.69 -9.43
N ILE A 86 7.72 20.38 -9.19
CA ILE A 86 8.81 19.45 -9.48
C ILE A 86 8.45 18.68 -10.75
N LYS A 87 9.36 18.72 -11.74
CA LYS A 87 9.25 17.83 -12.89
C LYS A 87 9.65 16.41 -12.45
N MET A 88 8.67 15.55 -12.30
CA MET A 88 8.86 14.16 -11.89
C MET A 88 9.05 13.25 -13.11
N ASP A 89 10.10 12.43 -13.08
CA ASP A 89 10.28 11.29 -13.96
C ASP A 89 9.63 10.05 -13.32
N LEU A 90 8.84 9.31 -14.10
CA LEU A 90 8.16 8.09 -13.69
C LEU A 90 8.91 6.86 -14.21
N SER A 91 9.20 5.93 -13.32
CA SER A 91 9.57 4.56 -13.68
C SER A 91 8.55 3.56 -13.16
N LEU A 92 8.35 2.47 -13.91
CA LEU A 92 7.38 1.42 -13.60
C LEU A 92 8.06 0.07 -13.60
N ARG A 93 7.70 -0.78 -12.61
CA ARG A 93 8.10 -2.18 -12.55
C ARG A 93 6.88 -3.02 -12.17
N GLN A 94 6.56 -4.02 -12.99
CA GLN A 94 5.55 -5.02 -12.65
C GLN A 94 6.23 -6.27 -12.09
N ASN A 95 5.60 -6.93 -11.12
CA ASN A 95 6.09 -8.21 -10.63
C ASN A 95 5.74 -9.36 -11.59
N GLU A 96 6.35 -10.53 -11.41
CA GLU A 96 6.18 -11.68 -12.32
C GLU A 96 4.75 -12.23 -12.34
N SER A 97 4.03 -12.20 -11.21
CA SER A 97 2.64 -12.65 -11.13
C SER A 97 1.65 -11.69 -11.79
N GLY A 98 2.10 -10.46 -12.13
CA GLY A 98 1.26 -9.40 -12.68
C GLY A 98 0.29 -8.77 -11.68
N THR A 99 0.29 -9.20 -10.42
CA THR A 99 -0.62 -8.70 -9.37
C THR A 99 -0.14 -7.40 -8.74
N GLN A 100 1.14 -7.05 -8.91
CA GLN A 100 1.75 -5.85 -8.34
C GLN A 100 2.40 -4.98 -9.40
N ILE A 101 2.19 -3.67 -9.27
CA ILE A 101 2.85 -2.65 -10.09
C ILE A 101 3.44 -1.60 -9.16
N ASP A 102 4.75 -1.41 -9.28
CA ASP A 102 5.52 -0.39 -8.58
C ASP A 102 5.75 0.81 -9.50
N PHE A 103 5.46 1.99 -8.96
CA PHE A 103 5.74 3.28 -9.56
C PHE A 103 6.80 3.95 -8.71
N THR A 104 7.88 4.43 -9.33
CA THR A 104 8.85 5.30 -8.65
C THR A 104 8.86 6.64 -9.33
N MET A 105 8.69 7.68 -8.52
CA MET A 105 8.61 9.06 -8.94
C MET A 105 9.83 9.79 -8.41
N LYS A 106 10.64 10.36 -9.30
CA LYS A 106 11.86 11.07 -8.92
C LYS A 106 11.97 12.38 -9.67
N GLY A 107 12.36 13.45 -8.98
CA GLY A 107 12.62 14.74 -9.61
C GLY A 107 13.55 15.61 -8.79
N ASN A 108 14.16 16.60 -9.44
CA ASN A 108 14.97 17.60 -8.75
C ASN A 108 14.08 18.72 -8.23
N VAL A 109 14.22 19.05 -6.95
CA VAL A 109 13.55 20.21 -6.38
C VAL A 109 14.17 21.46 -7.03
N PRO A 110 13.38 22.41 -7.58
CA PRO A 110 13.91 23.70 -8.01
C PRO A 110 14.63 24.40 -6.86
N ASN A 111 15.56 25.32 -7.14
CA ASN A 111 16.23 26.13 -6.11
C ASN A 111 16.14 27.62 -6.47
N THR A 112 14.92 28.07 -6.68
CA THR A 112 14.56 29.40 -7.15
C THR A 112 13.93 30.26 -6.06
N THR A 113 13.37 29.63 -5.02
CA THR A 113 12.76 30.32 -3.87
C THR A 113 13.47 30.01 -2.56
N LEU A 114 13.31 30.87 -1.54
CA LEU A 114 13.86 30.62 -0.20
C LEU A 114 13.32 29.31 0.40
N ARG A 115 12.04 28.99 0.18
CA ARG A 115 11.42 27.74 0.62
C ARG A 115 12.11 26.53 -0.01
N GLU A 116 12.38 26.60 -1.30
CA GLU A 116 13.14 25.60 -2.03
C GLU A 116 14.56 25.46 -1.49
N SER A 117 15.29 26.56 -1.22
CA SER A 117 16.62 26.50 -0.62
C SER A 117 16.61 25.81 0.76
N PHE A 118 15.57 26.02 1.57
CA PHE A 118 15.38 25.26 2.81
C PHE A 118 15.12 23.78 2.57
N ILE A 119 14.30 23.44 1.57
CA ILE A 119 14.06 22.03 1.17
C ILE A 119 15.37 21.37 0.75
N HIS A 120 16.18 22.04 -0.06
CA HIS A 120 17.50 21.58 -0.49
C HIS A 120 18.43 21.30 0.70
N TYR A 121 18.46 22.22 1.68
CA TYR A 121 19.30 22.08 2.86
C TYR A 121 18.89 20.90 3.74
N PHE A 122 17.60 20.76 4.04
CA PHE A 122 17.10 19.75 4.98
C PHE A 122 16.78 18.39 4.35
N TRP A 123 16.27 18.36 3.12
CA TRP A 123 15.81 17.14 2.47
C TRP A 123 16.69 16.71 1.30
N GLY A 124 17.54 17.59 0.79
CA GLY A 124 18.40 17.34 -0.36
C GLY A 124 17.80 17.86 -1.67
N GLU A 125 18.55 17.69 -2.75
CA GLU A 125 18.22 18.29 -4.05
C GLU A 125 17.15 17.50 -4.82
N THR A 126 16.84 16.28 -4.37
CA THR A 126 15.94 15.34 -5.03
C THR A 126 14.73 15.03 -4.17
N TYR A 127 13.55 15.01 -4.80
CA TYR A 127 12.34 14.46 -4.22
C TYR A 127 12.06 13.09 -4.85
N GLU A 128 11.95 12.06 -4.03
CA GLU A 128 11.70 10.69 -4.47
C GLU A 128 10.64 10.03 -3.57
N TYR A 129 9.68 9.37 -4.21
CA TYR A 129 8.71 8.51 -3.54
C TYR A 129 8.36 7.33 -4.43
N SER A 130 7.83 6.26 -3.84
CA SER A 130 7.34 5.10 -4.57
C SER A 130 5.95 4.69 -4.13
N MET A 131 5.16 4.22 -5.09
CA MET A 131 3.81 3.72 -4.90
C MET A 131 3.72 2.30 -5.43
N ARG A 132 3.28 1.35 -4.60
CA ARG A 132 2.93 -0.01 -5.04
C ARG A 132 1.41 -0.14 -5.06
N TYR A 133 0.88 -0.63 -6.17
CA TYR A 133 -0.48 -1.16 -6.21
C TYR A 133 -0.44 -2.67 -6.19
N ASP A 134 -1.24 -3.25 -5.30
CA ASP A 134 -1.43 -4.70 -5.18
C ASP A 134 -2.89 -5.05 -5.46
N ASN A 135 -3.11 -5.97 -6.39
CA ASN A 135 -4.42 -6.43 -6.87
C ASN A 135 -5.38 -5.31 -7.32
N GLY A 136 -4.84 -4.12 -7.58
CA GLY A 136 -5.62 -2.93 -7.96
C GLY A 136 -6.55 -2.39 -6.86
N CYS A 137 -6.49 -2.92 -5.63
CA CYS A 137 -7.36 -2.50 -4.52
C CYS A 137 -6.58 -2.00 -3.30
N ILE A 138 -5.27 -2.27 -3.22
CA ILE A 138 -4.39 -1.81 -2.16
C ILE A 138 -3.33 -0.88 -2.74
N GLY A 139 -3.09 0.23 -2.05
CA GLY A 139 -2.02 1.18 -2.36
C GLY A 139 -1.05 1.31 -1.20
N LEU A 140 0.24 1.18 -1.48
CA LEU A 140 1.33 1.33 -0.51
C LEU A 140 2.21 2.49 -0.96
N LEU A 141 2.37 3.51 -0.11
CA LEU A 141 3.13 4.72 -0.42
C LEU A 141 4.36 4.82 0.50
N THR A 142 5.54 4.91 -0.09
CA THR A 142 6.78 5.28 0.60
C THR A 142 7.17 6.68 0.16
N ILE A 143 7.09 7.65 1.06
CA ILE A 143 7.53 9.04 0.83
C ILE A 143 8.92 9.29 1.39
N MET A 144 9.53 10.41 0.99
CA MET A 144 10.82 10.88 1.52
C MET A 144 11.95 9.87 1.32
N LYS A 145 11.99 9.19 0.17
CA LYS A 145 13.12 8.33 -0.18
C LYS A 145 14.36 9.19 -0.41
N ASN A 146 15.51 8.71 0.04
CA ASN A 146 16.82 9.33 -0.18
C ASN A 146 16.97 10.78 0.36
N VAL A 147 16.25 11.14 1.44
CA VAL A 147 16.40 12.45 2.09
C VAL A 147 17.58 12.49 3.06
N ARG A 148 18.26 13.64 3.16
CA ARG A 148 19.50 13.79 3.95
C ARG A 148 19.30 13.67 5.47
N PHE A 149 18.36 14.43 6.06
CA PHE A 149 18.27 14.57 7.52
C PHE A 149 17.34 13.57 8.23
N PHE A 150 16.70 12.64 7.51
CA PHE A 150 15.83 11.63 8.13
C PHE A 150 16.55 10.31 8.47
N LEU A 151 17.78 10.11 7.97
CA LEU A 151 18.61 8.93 8.23
C LEU A 151 19.41 8.99 9.54
N LEU A 152 19.32 10.08 10.31
CA LEU A 152 20.11 10.27 11.53
C LEU A 152 19.45 9.74 12.81
N TYR A 153 18.19 9.31 12.77
CA TYR A 153 17.44 8.89 13.97
C TYR A 153 16.54 7.65 13.78
N THR A 154 16.80 6.82 12.78
CA THR A 154 16.20 5.48 12.62
C THR A 154 17.26 4.45 12.32
#